data_AF-A0A931VG50-F1
#
_entry.id   AF-A0A931VG50-F1
#
_cell.length_a   1.000
_cell.length_b   1.000
_cell.length_c   1.000
_cell.angle_alpha   90.00
_cell.angle_beta   90.00
_cell.angle_gamma   90.00
#
_symmetry.space_group_name_H-M   'P 1'
#
loop_
_entity.id
_entity.type
_entity.pdbx_description
1 polymer ?
#
loop_
_entity_poly.entity_id
_entity_poly.type
_entity_poly.pdbx_seq_one_letter_code
_entity_poly.pdbx_strand_id
1 'polypeptide(L)' 'MVQQEGGLTKKAVDYNINKLKEKGFIKRVGPDKGGHWLVLNLPEKK' A
#
# COMPACT_ATOMS: atom_id res chain seq x y z
N MET A 1 -0.47 -14.64 14.19
CA MET A 1 -1.30 -15.18 13.10
C MET A 1 -1.71 -14.01 12.22
N VAL A 2 -1.23 -13.91 10.98
CA VAL A 2 -1.68 -12.86 10.06
C VAL A 2 -2.90 -13.43 9.32
N GLN A 3 -4.07 -12.84 9.55
CA GLN A 3 -5.31 -13.23 8.88
C GLN A 3 -5.22 -12.85 7.40
N GLN A 4 -5.44 -13.81 6.50
CA GLN A 4 -5.58 -13.56 5.06
C GLN A 4 -7.06 -13.43 4.74
N GLU A 5 -7.62 -12.26 5.00
CA GLU A 5 -8.97 -11.92 4.54
C GLU A 5 -8.88 -11.38 3.11
N GLY A 6 -9.26 -12.22 2.14
CA GLY A 6 -9.50 -11.80 0.76
C GLY A 6 -8.82 -12.70 -0.28
N GLY A 7 -9.57 -13.07 -1.32
CA GLY A 7 -9.08 -13.83 -2.49
C GLY A 7 -8.11 -13.06 -3.39
N LEU A 8 -7.37 -12.09 -2.85
CA LEU A 8 -6.42 -11.28 -3.58
C LEU A 8 -5.06 -11.98 -3.60
N THR A 9 -4.57 -12.25 -4.79
CA THR A 9 -3.22 -12.77 -4.97
C THR A 9 -2.18 -11.70 -4.62
N LYS A 10 -0.97 -12.13 -4.23
CA LYS A 10 0.17 -11.22 -4.01
C LYS A 10 0.38 -10.25 -5.18
N LYS A 11 0.24 -10.75 -6.42
CA LYS A 11 0.33 -9.94 -7.64
C LYS A 11 -0.72 -8.83 -7.71
N ALA A 12 -1.96 -9.11 -7.29
CA ALA A 12 -3.02 -8.11 -7.24
C ALA A 12 -2.74 -7.03 -6.18
N VAL A 13 -2.17 -7.42 -5.04
CA VAL A 13 -1.73 -6.48 -3.99
C VAL A 13 -0.61 -5.58 -4.52
N ASP A 14 0.43 -6.17 -5.12
CA ASP A 14 1.57 -5.42 -5.68
C ASP A 14 1.13 -4.43 -6.77
N TYR A 15 0.22 -4.84 -7.64
CA TYR A 15 -0.38 -3.98 -8.66
C TYR A 15 -1.07 -2.75 -8.06
N ASN A 16 -1.89 -2.96 -7.02
CA ASN A 16 -2.58 -1.85 -6.35
C ASN A 16 -1.61 -0.93 -5.60
N ILE A 17 -0.60 -1.48 -4.91
CA ILE A 17 0.46 -0.71 -4.25
C ILE A 17 1.16 0.20 -5.27
N ASN A 18 1.50 -0.31 -6.46
CA ASN A 18 2.16 0.48 -7.50
C ASN A 18 1.26 1.61 -8.01
N LYS A 19 -0.03 1.35 -8.27
CA LYS A 19 -0.99 2.41 -8.61
C LYS A 19 -1.08 3.50 -7.55
N LEU A 20 -1.06 3.13 -6.26
CA LEU A 20 -1.12 4.10 -5.17
C LEU A 20 0.15 4.95 -5.10
N LYS A 21 1.33 4.37 -5.38
CA LYS A 21 2.59 5.13 -5.50
C LYS A 21 2.57 6.08 -6.69
N GLU A 22 2.14 5.60 -7.87
CA GLU A 22 2.07 6.40 -9.10
C GLU A 22 1.13 7.60 -8.95
N LYS A 23 0.01 7.41 -8.26
CA LYS A 23 -0.93 8.50 -7.94
C LYS A 23 -0.46 9.42 -6.81
N GLY A 24 0.70 9.15 -6.20
CA GLY A 24 1.25 9.95 -5.10
C GLY A 24 0.50 9.79 -3.77
N PHE A 25 -0.31 8.74 -3.61
CA PHE A 25 -1.08 8.52 -2.39
C PHE A 25 -0.27 7.90 -1.25
N ILE A 26 0.73 7.06 -1.58
CA ILE A 26 1.59 6.42 -0.60
C ILE A 26 3.07 6.55 -0.95
N LYS A 27 3.93 6.63 0.07
CA LYS A 27 5.39 6.64 -0.07
C LYS A 27 6.03 5.68 0.93
N ARG A 28 7.08 4.95 0.51
CA ARG A 28 7.88 4.16 1.46
C ARG A 28 8.78 5.09 2.25
N VAL A 29 8.77 4.98 3.57
CA VAL A 29 9.67 5.72 4.46
C VAL A 29 10.43 4.72 5.33
N GLY A 30 11.75 4.85 5.37
CA GLY A 30 12.64 4.02 6.17
C GLY A 30 13.26 2.83 5.42
N PRO A 31 14.11 2.05 6.12
CA PRO A 31 14.95 1.00 5.53
C PRO A 31 14.15 -0.23 5.08
N ASP A 32 14.70 -1.05 4.18
CA ASP A 32 13.97 -2.17 3.55
C ASP A 32 13.29 -3.13 4.56
N LYS A 33 13.95 -3.38 5.69
CA LYS A 33 13.49 -4.30 6.75
C LYS A 33 12.68 -3.66 7.88
N GLY A 34 12.49 -2.35 7.89
CA GLY A 34 11.81 -1.64 8.99
C GLY A 34 10.99 -0.42 8.57
N GLY A 35 11.00 -0.08 7.29
CA GLY A 35 10.25 1.04 6.76
C GLY A 35 8.76 0.74 6.68
N HIS A 36 7.94 1.77 6.81
CA HIS A 36 6.49 1.72 6.69
C HIS A 36 6.01 2.52 5.47
N TRP A 37 4.72 2.39 5.16
CA TRP A 37 4.07 3.21 4.14
C TRP A 37 3.49 4.46 4.80
N LEU A 38 3.90 5.64 4.32
CA LEU A 38 3.29 6.91 4.68
C LEU A 38 2.16 7.21 3.69
N VAL A 39 0.98 7.55 4.20
CA VAL A 39 -0.17 7.97 3.40
C VAL A 39 -0.13 9.48 3.27
N LEU A 40 -0.04 9.98 2.03
CA LEU A 40 0.19 11.40 1.73
C LEU A 40 -1.10 12.17 1.43
N ASN A 41 -2.07 11.53 0.79
CA ASN A 41 -3.33 12.17 0.44
C ASN A 41 -4.44 11.13 0.49
N LEU A 42 -5.32 11.21 1.48
CA LEU A 42 -6.53 10.42 1.47
C LEU A 42 -7.54 11.14 0.58
N PRO A 43 -8.09 10.52 -0.47
CA PRO A 43 -9.31 11.05 -1.06
C PRO A 43 -10.34 11.12 0.07
N GLU A 44 -10.92 12.29 0.30
CA GLU A 44 -11.98 12.44 1.30
C GLU A 44 -13.04 11.38 1.02
N LYS A 45 -13.41 10.62 2.05
CA LYS A 45 -14.50 9.66 1.95
C LYS A 45 -15.77 10.46 1.67
N LYS A 46 -16.21 10.45 0.41
CA LYS A 46 -17.57 10.85 0.03
C LYS A 46 -18.57 9.79 0.47
#